data_AF-A0A954GAI8-F1
#
_entry.id   AF-A0A954GAI8-F1
#
_cell.length_a   1.000
_cell.length_b   1.000
_cell.length_c   1.000
_cell.angle_alpha   90.00
_cell.angle_beta   90.00
_cell.angle_gamma   90.00
#
_symmetry.space_group_name_H-M   'P 1'
#
loop_
_entity.id
_entity.type
_entity.pdbx_description
1 polymer ?
#
loop_
_entity_poly.entity_id
_entity_poly.type
_entity_poly.pdbx_seq_one_letter_code
_entity_poly.pdbx_strand_id
1 'polypeptide(L)'
;MPVHLPAQNRRQFLFTLGAGFITCSAGAFASETQSDDIVYLLNDTHIGEKHPANSPVPTHLRQVVSELVNLKQKPACVLINGDLALKDGQPRDYRHFAKLIRPLREAKIDTHLTLGNHDERDVFYGVMQEEQPAA
;
A
#
# COMPACT_ATOMS: atom_id res chain seq x y z
N MET A 1 12.90 -5.29 -8.48
CA MET A 1 12.04 -6.27 -7.76
C MET A 1 10.83 -5.53 -7.20
N PRO A 2 9.58 -5.95 -7.45
CA PRO A 2 8.42 -5.29 -6.85
C PRO A 2 8.49 -5.34 -5.32
N VAL A 3 8.04 -4.28 -4.65
CA VAL A 3 7.89 -4.26 -3.18
C VAL A 3 6.44 -4.60 -2.85
N HIS A 4 6.28 -5.57 -1.96
CA HIS A 4 5.00 -6.00 -1.44
C HIS A 4 4.86 -5.51 -0.01
N LEU A 5 3.82 -4.72 0.26
CA LEU A 5 3.47 -4.28 1.61
C LEU A 5 2.25 -5.07 2.07
N PRO A 6 2.42 -6.28 2.63
CA PRO A 6 1.30 -7.11 3.03
C PRO A 6 0.53 -6.48 4.19
N ALA A 7 -0.79 -6.62 4.18
CA ALA A 7 -1.66 -6.16 5.26
C ALA A 7 -1.40 -6.88 6.60
N GLN A 8 -0.80 -8.07 6.57
CA GLN A 8 -0.50 -8.87 7.76
C GLN A 8 1.01 -9.16 7.89
N ASN A 9 1.52 -9.08 9.12
CA ASN A 9 2.86 -9.55 9.46
C ASN A 9 2.87 -11.10 9.57
N ARG A 10 3.95 -11.74 9.10
CA ARG A 10 4.20 -13.18 9.23
C ARG A 10 3.98 -13.73 10.64
N ARG A 11 4.34 -12.97 11.69
CA ARG A 11 4.09 -13.39 13.07
C ARG A 11 2.61 -13.44 13.41
N GLN A 12 1.84 -12.43 12.99
CA GLN A 12 0.39 -12.39 13.16
C GLN A 12 -0.29 -13.57 12.45
N PHE A 13 0.20 -13.94 11.28
CA PHE A 13 -0.28 -15.09 10.52
C PHE A 13 -0.02 -16.41 11.29
N LEU A 14 1.19 -16.62 11.82
CA LEU A 14 1.53 -17.81 12.61
C LEU A 14 0.75 -17.87 13.93
N PHE A 15 0.55 -16.74 14.61
CA PHE A 15 -0.30 -16.67 15.80
C PHE A 15 -1.76 -17.04 15.48
N THR A 16 -2.31 -16.53 14.38
CA THR A 16 -3.67 -16.87 13.93
C THR A 16 -3.80 -18.37 13.63
N LEU A 17 -2.81 -18.98 12.95
CA LEU A 17 -2.79 -20.42 12.70
C LEU A 17 -2.71 -21.25 14.00
N GLY A 18 -1.84 -20.86 14.93
CA GLY A 18 -1.70 -21.54 16.22
C GLY A 18 -2.94 -21.43 17.11
N ALA A 19 -3.60 -20.27 17.12
CA ALA A 19 -4.87 -20.07 17.81
C ALA A 19 -6.01 -20.87 17.18
N GLY A 20 -6.05 -20.96 15.84
CA GLY A 20 -7.03 -21.74 15.09
C GLY A 20 -7.06 -23.22 15.47
N PHE A 21 -5.90 -23.82 15.78
CA PHE A 21 -5.83 -25.20 16.28
C PHE A 21 -6.47 -25.39 17.67
N ILE A 22 -6.52 -24.34 18.50
CA ILE A 22 -7.14 -24.38 19.83
C ILE A 22 -8.66 -24.09 19.74
N THR A 23 -9.09 -23.29 18.76
CA THR A 23 -10.48 -22.81 18.62
C THR A 23 -11.32 -23.54 17.56
N CYS A 24 -10.84 -24.65 16.96
CA CYS A 24 -11.57 -25.44 15.95
C CYS A 24 -13.00 -25.93 16.34
N SER A 25 -13.48 -25.69 17.56
CA SER A 25 -14.87 -25.92 17.98
C SER A 25 -15.80 -24.71 17.80
N ALA A 26 -15.29 -23.52 17.48
CA ALA A 26 -16.09 -22.33 17.21
C ALA A 26 -15.71 -21.77 15.84
N GLY A 27 -16.63 -21.86 14.89
CA GLY A 27 -16.43 -21.42 13.50
C GLY A 27 -15.84 -20.01 13.43
N ALA A 28 -14.67 -19.89 12.82
CA ALA A 28 -14.05 -18.61 12.52
C ALA A 28 -14.81 -17.99 11.33
N PHE A 29 -15.68 -17.03 11.62
CA PHE A 29 -16.29 -16.19 10.58
C PHE A 29 -15.20 -15.27 10.01
N ALA A 30 -14.69 -15.62 8.82
CA ALA A 30 -13.98 -14.65 8.00
C ALA A 30 -14.99 -13.61 7.51
N SER A 31 -14.70 -12.32 7.71
CA SER A 31 -15.50 -11.25 7.13
C SER A 31 -15.29 -11.27 5.61
N GLU A 32 -16.33 -11.58 4.82
CA GLU A 32 -16.36 -11.50 3.34
C GLU A 32 -16.29 -10.05 2.82
N THR A 33 -15.53 -9.19 3.48
CA THR A 33 -15.42 -7.77 3.10
C THR A 33 -14.36 -7.52 2.04
N GLN A 34 -13.60 -8.54 1.62
CA GLN A 34 -12.60 -8.46 0.56
C GLN A 34 -13.06 -9.27 -0.66
N SER A 35 -12.88 -8.70 -1.85
CA SER A 35 -13.08 -9.36 -3.14
C SER A 35 -11.80 -10.07 -3.54
N ASP A 36 -11.89 -11.31 -3.99
CA ASP A 36 -10.74 -12.07 -4.50
C ASP A 36 -10.46 -11.79 -5.99
N ASP A 37 -11.39 -11.17 -6.71
CA ASP A 37 -11.36 -11.05 -8.18
C ASP A 37 -11.10 -9.63 -8.69
N ILE A 38 -11.11 -8.61 -7.80
CA ILE A 38 -10.96 -7.20 -8.20
C ILE A 38 -9.58 -6.67 -7.82
N VAL A 39 -8.84 -6.23 -8.83
CA VAL A 39 -7.56 -5.52 -8.69
C VAL A 39 -7.70 -4.10 -9.23
N TYR A 40 -7.25 -3.11 -8.46
CA TYR A 40 -7.14 -1.73 -8.95
C TYR A 40 -5.70 -1.43 -9.39
N LEU A 41 -5.55 -0.89 -10.58
CA LEU A 41 -4.28 -0.45 -11.15
C LEU A 41 -4.23 1.09 -11.19
N LEU A 42 -3.26 1.65 -10.48
CA LEU A 42 -2.91 3.09 -10.51
C LEU A 42 -1.53 3.22 -11.13
N ASN A 43 -1.26 4.30 -11.87
CA ASN A 43 0.05 4.54 -12.46
C ASN A 43 0.50 5.99 -12.26
N ASP A 44 1.80 6.24 -12.43
CA ASP A 44 2.39 7.57 -12.67
C ASP A 44 1.99 8.63 -11.63
N THR A 45 2.18 8.31 -10.34
CA THR A 45 1.72 9.19 -9.25
C THR A 45 2.53 10.47 -9.08
N HIS A 46 3.79 10.50 -9.54
CA HIS A 46 4.67 11.67 -9.56
C HIS A 46 4.65 12.51 -8.26
N ILE A 47 4.84 11.86 -7.11
CA ILE A 47 4.84 12.54 -5.82
C ILE A 47 6.23 13.07 -5.48
N GLY A 48 6.39 14.40 -5.48
CA GLY A 48 7.56 15.07 -4.91
C GLY A 48 7.37 15.43 -3.44
N GLU A 49 8.45 15.70 -2.72
CA GLU A 49 8.44 16.22 -1.35
C GLU A 49 7.54 17.46 -1.26
N LYS A 50 7.71 18.36 -2.22
CA LYS A 50 6.93 19.59 -2.34
C LYS A 50 6.30 19.62 -3.72
N HIS A 51 5.09 20.14 -3.73
CA HIS A 51 4.35 20.46 -4.93
C HIS A 51 3.97 21.93 -4.90
N PRO A 52 3.74 22.57 -6.07
CA PRO A 52 3.03 23.83 -6.13
C PRO A 52 1.75 23.77 -5.29
N ALA A 53 1.38 24.87 -4.63
CA ALA A 53 0.23 24.89 -3.72
C ALA A 53 -1.09 24.48 -4.39
N ASN A 54 -1.21 24.71 -5.70
CA ASN A 54 -2.34 24.35 -6.54
C ASN A 54 -2.15 23.04 -7.33
N SER A 55 -1.14 22.23 -7.00
CA SER A 55 -0.91 20.96 -7.68
C SER A 55 -2.05 19.99 -7.38
N PRO A 56 -2.73 19.46 -8.40
CA PRO A 56 -3.78 18.48 -8.21
C PRO A 56 -3.23 17.10 -7.82
N VAL A 57 -1.95 16.81 -8.10
CA VAL A 57 -1.39 15.45 -8.07
C VAL A 57 -1.48 14.81 -6.68
N PRO A 58 -0.97 15.41 -5.58
CA PRO A 58 -1.11 14.80 -4.25
C PRO A 58 -2.57 14.74 -3.76
N THR A 59 -3.41 15.66 -4.24
CA THR A 59 -4.83 15.73 -3.87
C THR A 59 -5.62 14.60 -4.53
N HIS A 60 -5.40 14.36 -5.83
CA HIS A 60 -6.02 13.26 -6.55
C HIS A 60 -5.58 11.90 -5.98
N LEU A 61 -4.30 11.70 -5.68
CA LEU A 61 -3.85 10.46 -5.06
C LEU A 61 -4.53 10.22 -3.70
N ARG A 62 -4.64 11.26 -2.85
CA ARG A 62 -5.39 11.17 -1.58
C ARG A 62 -6.85 10.81 -1.80
N GLN A 63 -7.48 11.42 -2.79
CA GLN A 63 -8.89 11.16 -3.09
C GLN A 63 -9.10 9.71 -3.51
N VAL A 64 -8.30 9.21 -4.47
CA VAL A 64 -8.37 7.81 -4.92
C VAL A 64 -8.12 6.84 -3.76
N VAL A 65 -7.10 7.09 -2.95
CA VAL A 65 -6.82 6.27 -1.76
C VAL A 65 -8.02 6.28 -0.80
N SER A 66 -8.63 7.44 -0.55
CA SER A 66 -9.83 7.55 0.29
C SER A 66 -11.01 6.78 -0.29
N GLU A 67 -11.26 6.87 -1.60
CA GLU A 67 -12.32 6.14 -2.28
C GLU A 67 -12.13 4.62 -2.15
N LEU A 68 -10.92 4.12 -2.43
CA LEU A 68 -10.57 2.70 -2.29
C LEU A 68 -10.74 2.20 -0.85
N VAL A 69 -10.29 2.98 0.13
CA VAL A 69 -10.44 2.65 1.56
C VAL A 69 -11.90 2.69 2.00
N ASN A 70 -12.80 3.42 1.32
CA ASN A 70 -14.21 3.49 1.66
C ASN A 70 -15.13 2.58 0.83
N LEU A 71 -14.58 1.77 -0.09
CA LEU A 71 -15.36 0.76 -0.79
C LEU A 71 -16.03 -0.20 0.20
N LYS A 72 -17.29 -0.56 -0.07
CA LYS A 72 -18.05 -1.54 0.73
C LYS A 72 -17.36 -2.91 0.72
N GLN A 73 -16.83 -3.30 -0.44
CA GLN A 73 -16.01 -4.48 -0.63
C GLN A 73 -14.60 -4.02 -1.01
N LYS A 74 -13.59 -4.42 -0.22
CA LYS A 74 -12.19 -4.12 -0.48
C LYS A 74 -11.69 -4.92 -1.68
N PRO A 75 -10.80 -4.37 -2.51
CA PRO A 75 -10.20 -5.14 -3.58
C PRO A 75 -9.24 -6.21 -3.05
N ALA A 76 -8.90 -7.17 -3.90
CA ALA A 76 -7.86 -8.16 -3.63
C ALA A 76 -6.53 -7.43 -3.36
N CYS A 77 -6.18 -6.50 -4.24
CA CYS A 77 -5.02 -5.62 -4.05
C CYS A 77 -5.12 -4.34 -4.89
N VAL A 78 -4.21 -3.40 -4.58
CA VAL A 78 -3.93 -2.21 -5.38
C VAL A 78 -2.50 -2.33 -5.91
N LEU A 79 -2.33 -2.21 -7.22
CA LEU A 79 -1.04 -2.13 -7.89
C LEU A 79 -0.79 -0.67 -8.29
N ILE A 80 0.30 -0.08 -7.80
CA ILE A 80 0.76 1.25 -8.24
C ILE A 80 1.99 1.05 -9.13
N ASN A 81 1.80 1.29 -10.41
CA ASN A 81 2.74 0.91 -11.45
C ASN A 81 3.56 2.10 -11.96
N GLY A 82 4.77 2.26 -11.40
CA GLY A 82 5.80 3.14 -11.90
C GLY A 82 5.61 4.63 -11.60
N ASP A 83 6.70 5.36 -11.81
CA ASP A 83 6.83 6.82 -11.64
C ASP A 83 6.17 7.31 -10.34
N LEU A 84 6.63 6.71 -9.24
CA LEU A 84 6.15 7.02 -7.90
C LEU A 84 6.65 8.40 -7.47
N ALA A 85 7.94 8.68 -7.71
CA ALA A 85 8.56 9.97 -7.47
C ALA A 85 8.31 10.96 -8.61
N LEU A 86 8.33 12.25 -8.30
CA LEU A 86 8.06 13.30 -9.29
C LEU A 86 9.10 13.38 -10.41
N LYS A 87 10.40 13.17 -10.09
CA LYS A 87 11.47 13.43 -11.07
C LYS A 87 12.64 12.46 -11.01
N ASP A 88 13.35 12.37 -9.90
CA ASP A 88 14.64 11.68 -9.79
C ASP A 88 14.78 10.85 -8.51
N GLY A 89 13.65 10.42 -7.94
CA GLY A 89 13.64 9.46 -6.84
C GLY A 89 14.26 9.94 -5.52
N GLN A 90 13.92 11.14 -5.04
CA GLN A 90 14.51 11.64 -3.78
C GLN A 90 13.92 10.94 -2.54
N PRO A 91 14.67 10.79 -1.43
CA PRO A 91 14.15 10.13 -0.23
C PRO A 91 12.87 10.78 0.33
N ARG A 92 12.77 12.11 0.22
CA ARG A 92 11.63 12.88 0.75
C ARG A 92 10.39 12.76 -0.13
N ASP A 93 10.57 12.45 -1.42
CA ASP A 93 9.49 12.11 -2.35
C ASP A 93 8.80 10.83 -1.89
N TYR A 94 9.58 9.77 -1.67
CA TYR A 94 9.06 8.48 -1.21
C TYR A 94 8.43 8.54 0.17
N ARG A 95 8.99 9.34 1.10
CA ARG A 95 8.36 9.55 2.42
C ARG A 95 7.02 10.27 2.30
N HIS A 96 6.89 11.20 1.36
CA HIS A 96 5.61 11.85 1.10
C HIS A 96 4.63 10.87 0.46
N PHE A 97 5.05 10.17 -0.60
CA PHE A 97 4.27 9.11 -1.25
C PHE A 97 3.76 8.07 -0.25
N ALA A 98 4.63 7.52 0.60
CA ALA A 98 4.29 6.54 1.62
C ALA A 98 3.20 7.04 2.59
N LYS A 99 3.25 8.32 2.98
CA LYS A 99 2.20 8.93 3.82
C LYS A 99 0.85 8.98 3.10
N LEU A 100 0.83 9.20 1.79
CA LEU A 100 -0.40 9.29 1.00
C LEU A 100 -1.07 7.92 0.83
N ILE A 101 -0.28 6.87 0.64
CA ILE A 101 -0.80 5.50 0.43
C ILE A 101 -0.98 4.71 1.73
N ARG A 102 -0.47 5.21 2.86
CA ARG A 102 -0.60 4.59 4.19
C ARG A 102 -2.02 4.12 4.54
N PRO A 103 -3.10 4.88 4.22
CA PRO A 103 -4.46 4.43 4.51
C PRO A 103 -4.83 3.10 3.84
N LEU A 104 -4.25 2.74 2.68
CA LEU A 104 -4.48 1.44 2.04
C LEU A 104 -4.02 0.30 2.97
N ARG A 105 -2.81 0.43 3.53
CA ARG A 105 -2.26 -0.54 4.49
C ARG A 105 -3.06 -0.59 5.78
N GLU A 106 -3.45 0.56 6.32
CA GLU A 106 -4.28 0.64 7.54
C GLU A 106 -5.66 -0.01 7.36
N ALA A 107 -6.22 0.10 6.14
CA ALA A 107 -7.45 -0.57 5.74
C ALA A 107 -7.27 -2.05 5.36
N LYS A 108 -6.07 -2.61 5.55
CA LYS A 108 -5.70 -4.00 5.21
C LYS A 108 -5.85 -4.34 3.72
N ILE A 109 -5.64 -3.37 2.84
CA ILE A 109 -5.60 -3.58 1.39
C ILE A 109 -4.16 -3.84 0.99
N ASP A 110 -3.89 -5.01 0.41
CA ASP A 110 -2.56 -5.35 -0.09
C ASP A 110 -2.16 -4.37 -1.20
N THR A 111 -0.98 -3.77 -1.05
CA THR A 111 -0.47 -2.77 -2.00
C THR A 111 0.85 -3.23 -2.60
N HIS A 112 0.91 -3.26 -3.93
CA HIS A 112 2.07 -3.65 -4.72
C HIS A 112 2.62 -2.44 -5.47
N LEU A 113 3.94 -2.26 -5.41
CA LEU A 113 4.61 -1.10 -5.99
C LEU A 113 5.64 -1.56 -7.03
N THR A 114 5.63 -0.92 -8.21
CA THR A 114 6.69 -1.04 -9.22
C THR A 114 7.36 0.32 -9.46
N LEU A 115 8.53 0.31 -10.10
CA LEU A 115 9.34 1.50 -10.31
C LEU A 115 9.35 1.88 -11.79
N GLY A 116 9.24 3.17 -12.07
CA GLY A 116 9.36 3.74 -13.41
C GLY A 116 10.72 4.39 -13.64
N ASN A 117 10.82 5.23 -14.67
CA ASN A 117 12.06 5.92 -15.03
C ASN A 117 12.36 7.14 -14.15
N HIS A 118 11.36 7.69 -13.45
CA HIS A 118 11.55 8.78 -12.49
C HIS A 118 11.94 8.30 -11.08
N ASP A 119 12.02 6.98 -10.90
CA ASP A 119 12.32 6.36 -9.62
C ASP A 119 13.79 5.96 -9.47
N GLU A 120 14.32 6.12 -8.26
CA GLU A 120 15.64 5.64 -7.86
C GLU A 120 15.48 4.41 -6.96
N ARG A 121 16.06 3.29 -7.39
CA ARG A 121 15.80 1.96 -6.79
C ARG A 121 16.28 1.89 -5.36
N ASP A 122 17.54 2.27 -5.13
CA ASP A 122 18.16 2.12 -3.81
C ASP A 122 17.51 3.04 -2.77
N VAL A 123 17.15 4.25 -3.19
CA VAL A 123 16.45 5.20 -2.35
C VAL A 123 15.05 4.70 -2.01
N PHE A 124 14.31 4.20 -3.01
CA PHE A 124 12.99 3.62 -2.80
C PHE A 124 13.03 2.47 -1.79
N TYR A 125 13.92 1.49 -1.96
CA TYR A 125 14.04 0.38 -1.02
C TYR A 125 14.43 0.83 0.38
N GLY A 126 15.37 1.77 0.49
CA GLY A 126 15.78 2.32 1.78
C GLY A 126 14.62 2.96 2.54
N VAL A 127 13.81 3.78 1.88
CA VAL A 127 12.65 4.43 2.50
C VAL A 127 11.52 3.41 2.80
N MET A 128 11.23 2.49 1.89
CA MET A 128 10.14 1.53 2.09
C MET A 128 10.42 0.50 3.18
N GLN A 129 11.69 0.20 3.48
CA GLN A 129 12.06 -0.60 4.65
C GLN A 129 11.63 0.06 5.97
N GLU A 130 11.71 1.39 6.07
CA GLU A 130 11.25 2.13 7.25
C GLU A 130 9.73 2.07 7.44
N GLU A 131 8.98 1.85 6.35
CA GLU A 131 7.52 1.75 6.34
C GLU A 131 7.03 0.29 6.49
N GLN A 132 7.90 -0.71 6.59
CA GLN A 132 7.46 -2.06 6.92
C GLN A 132 6.97 -2.12 8.38
N PRO A 133 5.87 -2.84 8.67
CA PRO A 133 5.44 -3.03 10.05
C PRO A 133 6.55 -3.70 10.86
N ALA A 134 6.80 -3.19 12.07
CA ALA A 134 7.78 -3.78 12.97
C ALA A 134 7.47 -5.27 13.19
N ALA A 135 8.53 -6.09 13.15
CA ALA A 135 8.44 -7.54 13.25
C ALA A 135 7.88 -7.99 14.60
#